data_AF-A0A6I7ZI98-F1
#
_entry.id   AF-A0A6I7ZI98-F1
#
_cell.length_a   1.000
_cell.length_b   1.000
_cell.length_c   1.000
_cell.angle_alpha   90.00
_cell.angle_beta   90.00
_cell.angle_gamma   90.00
#
_symmetry.space_group_name_H-M   'P 1'
#
loop_
_entity.id
_entity.type
_entity.pdbx_description
1 polymer ?
#
loop_
_entity_poly.entity_id
_entity_poly.type
_entity_poly.pdbx_seq_one_letter_code
_entity_poly.pdbx_strand_id
1 'polypeptide(L)'
;MKRKVNLLKLALIIISFLVIFVTVIFTFQFSSERKDVINSLLYCAVFGSVVLGFRVLFLLNRILNFIKGAEAFSVKTLKVVSQIKKLILLVSIVFVGILPFFYRVADRQDAPGVMVIGLAFVSIPFTAFIFTQIVEELFKSATELKSDSELTI
;
A
#
# COMPACT_ATOMS: atom_id res chain seq x y z
N MET A 1 -24.81 -8.79 1.00
CA MET A 1 -23.33 -8.63 1.08
C MET A 1 -22.58 -9.09 -0.17
N LYS A 2 -22.90 -10.25 -0.77
CA LYS A 2 -22.19 -10.80 -1.96
C LYS A 2 -22.00 -9.82 -3.14
N ARG A 3 -23.04 -9.06 -3.52
CA ARG A 3 -22.95 -8.03 -4.58
C ARG A 3 -21.93 -6.92 -4.26
N LYS A 4 -21.93 -6.42 -3.02
CA LYS A 4 -20.99 -5.37 -2.56
C LYS A 4 -19.54 -5.86 -2.60
N VAL A 5 -19.29 -7.11 -2.21
CA VAL A 5 -17.96 -7.72 -2.28
C VAL A 5 -17.48 -7.85 -3.73
N ASN A 6 -18.36 -8.24 -4.66
CA ASN A 6 -18.01 -8.31 -6.07
C ASN A 6 -17.66 -6.94 -6.67
N LEU A 7 -18.37 -5.88 -6.27
CA LEU A 7 -18.04 -4.51 -6.67
C LEU A 7 -16.65 -4.09 -6.15
N LEU A 8 -16.32 -4.42 -4.90
CA LEU A 8 -15.01 -4.08 -4.35
C LEU A 8 -13.87 -4.86 -5.01
N LYS A 9 -14.11 -6.11 -5.42
CA LYS A 9 -13.16 -6.87 -6.24
C LYS A 9 -12.95 -6.25 -7.62
N LEU A 10 -14.01 -5.77 -8.25
CA LEU A 10 -13.90 -5.04 -9.52
C LEU A 10 -13.06 -3.76 -9.33
N ALA A 11 -13.29 -3.02 -8.25
CA ALA A 11 -12.49 -1.84 -7.92
C ALA A 11 -11.00 -2.19 -7.73
N LEU A 12 -10.66 -3.31 -7.07
CA LEU A 12 -9.27 -3.77 -6.94
C LEU A 12 -8.61 -4.06 -8.31
N ILE A 13 -9.36 -4.63 -9.26
CA ILE A 13 -8.86 -4.89 -10.62
C ILE A 13 -8.61 -3.57 -11.35
N ILE A 14 -9.52 -2.60 -11.23
CA ILE A 14 -9.36 -1.26 -11.84
C ILE A 14 -8.13 -0.55 -11.26
N ILE A 15 -7.95 -0.58 -9.93
CA ILE A 15 -6.77 -0.02 -9.26
C ILE A 15 -5.49 -0.72 -9.75
N SER A 16 -5.52 -2.05 -9.90
CA SER A 16 -4.39 -2.82 -10.43
C SER A 16 -4.00 -2.34 -11.84
N PHE A 17 -4.98 -2.18 -12.73
CA PHE A 17 -4.74 -1.69 -14.09
C PHE A 17 -4.22 -0.26 -14.11
N LEU A 18 -4.77 0.61 -13.26
CA LEU A 18 -4.31 1.99 -13.12
C LEU A 18 -2.84 2.05 -12.67
N VAL A 19 -2.45 1.24 -11.69
CA VAL A 19 -1.05 1.16 -11.22
C VAL A 19 -0.12 0.71 -12.35
N ILE A 20 -0.51 -0.29 -13.14
CA ILE A 20 0.28 -0.72 -14.32
C ILE A 20 0.41 0.43 -15.31
N PHE A 21 -0.70 1.07 -15.65
CA PHE A 21 -0.72 2.18 -16.61
C PHE A 21 0.19 3.33 -16.20
N VAL A 22 0.11 3.77 -14.94
CA VAL A 22 0.99 4.81 -14.39
C VAL A 22 2.45 4.37 -14.41
N THR A 23 2.75 3.12 -14.07
CA THR A 23 4.13 2.59 -14.08
C THR A 23 4.71 2.53 -15.49
N VAL A 24 3.91 2.21 -16.50
CA VAL A 24 4.32 2.22 -17.91
C VAL A 24 4.64 3.65 -18.37
N ILE A 25 3.77 4.62 -18.07
CA ILE A 25 4.01 6.04 -18.39
C ILE A 25 5.30 6.52 -17.71
N PHE A 26 5.47 6.22 -16.42
CA PHE A 26 6.67 6.57 -15.66
C PHE A 26 7.92 5.99 -16.33
N THR A 27 7.90 4.71 -16.70
CA THR A 27 9.04 4.06 -17.36
C THR A 27 9.36 4.73 -18.69
N PHE A 28 8.36 5.07 -19.51
CA PHE A 28 8.58 5.74 -20.79
C PHE A 28 9.17 7.14 -20.62
N GLN A 29 8.61 7.94 -19.70
CA GLN A 29 9.04 9.33 -19.46
C GLN A 29 10.48 9.41 -18.93
N PHE A 30 10.88 8.48 -18.06
CA PHE A 30 12.20 8.46 -17.47
C PHE A 30 13.21 7.58 -18.25
N SER A 31 12.81 6.94 -19.35
CA SER A 31 13.67 6.02 -20.11
C SER A 31 14.84 6.74 -20.80
N SER A 32 14.69 8.02 -21.14
CA SER A 32 15.73 8.82 -21.81
C SER A 32 16.66 9.53 -20.82
N GLU A 33 16.39 9.47 -19.52
CA GLU A 33 17.26 10.11 -18.54
C GLU A 33 18.58 9.34 -18.35
N ARG A 34 19.65 10.08 -18.05
CA ARG A 34 20.95 9.49 -17.73
C ARG A 34 20.81 8.58 -16.51
N LYS A 35 21.38 7.38 -16.61
CA LYS A 35 21.49 6.44 -15.49
C LYS A 35 22.55 6.94 -14.51
N ASP A 36 22.12 7.70 -13.51
CA ASP A 36 22.91 8.06 -12.35
C ASP A 36 22.38 7.33 -11.09
N VAL A 37 23.11 7.45 -9.99
CA VAL A 37 22.77 6.76 -8.73
C VAL A 37 21.41 7.21 -8.20
N ILE A 38 21.08 8.50 -8.34
CA ILE A 38 19.82 9.08 -7.84
C ILE A 38 18.63 8.57 -8.65
N ASN A 39 18.71 8.58 -9.98
CA ASN A 39 17.65 8.04 -10.83
C ASN A 39 17.49 6.53 -10.62
N SER A 40 18.60 5.79 -10.47
CA SER A 40 18.55 4.35 -10.19
C SER A 40 17.86 4.06 -8.86
N LEU A 41 18.12 4.84 -7.82
CA LEU A 41 17.44 4.73 -6.53
C LEU A 41 15.95 5.05 -6.64
N LEU A 42 15.57 6.10 -7.38
CA LEU A 42 14.17 6.44 -7.65
C LEU A 42 13.44 5.27 -8.33
N TYR A 43 14.06 4.69 -9.37
CA TYR A 43 13.52 3.52 -10.06
C TYR A 43 13.31 2.34 -9.10
N CYS A 44 14.32 2.00 -8.31
CA CYS A 44 14.22 0.93 -7.30
C CYS A 44 13.10 1.21 -6.29
N ALA A 45 12.95 2.45 -5.83
CA ALA A 45 11.90 2.83 -4.88
C ALA A 45 10.50 2.71 -5.51
N VAL A 46 10.30 3.24 -6.72
CA VAL A 46 9.02 3.17 -7.44
C VAL A 46 8.65 1.71 -7.74
N PHE A 47 9.53 0.95 -8.40
CA PHE A 47 9.25 -0.46 -8.72
C PHE A 47 9.09 -1.33 -7.47
N GLY A 48 9.90 -1.09 -6.42
CA GLY A 48 9.75 -1.75 -5.13
C GLY A 48 8.38 -1.50 -4.52
N SER A 49 7.92 -0.25 -4.52
CA SER A 49 6.59 0.11 -4.03
C SER A 49 5.46 -0.52 -4.83
N VAL A 50 5.60 -0.63 -6.16
CA VAL A 50 4.62 -1.26 -7.06
C VAL A 50 4.48 -2.75 -6.75
N VAL A 51 5.60 -3.47 -6.61
CA VAL A 51 5.59 -4.90 -6.27
C VAL A 51 4.92 -5.15 -4.93
N LEU A 52 5.24 -4.34 -3.91
CA LEU A 52 4.63 -4.43 -2.60
C LEU A 52 3.13 -4.07 -2.65
N GLY A 53 2.76 -3.05 -3.43
CA GLY A 53 1.39 -2.65 -3.69
C GLY A 53 0.55 -3.79 -4.28
N PHE A 54 1.08 -4.51 -5.27
CA PHE A 54 0.41 -5.71 -5.81
C PHE A 54 0.24 -6.81 -4.77
N ARG A 55 1.21 -6.99 -3.86
CA ARG A 55 1.05 -7.92 -2.73
C ARG A 55 -0.05 -7.49 -1.77
N VAL A 56 -0.19 -6.19 -1.49
CA VAL A 56 -1.31 -5.66 -0.70
C VAL A 56 -2.66 -5.91 -1.40
N LEU A 57 -2.76 -5.61 -2.70
CA LEU A 57 -3.99 -5.84 -3.49
C LEU A 57 -4.40 -7.32 -3.48
N PHE A 58 -3.44 -8.24 -3.59
CA PHE A 58 -3.70 -9.67 -3.50
C PHE A 58 -4.25 -10.08 -2.12
N LEU A 59 -3.67 -9.57 -1.04
CA LEU A 59 -4.15 -9.86 0.33
C LEU A 59 -5.51 -9.23 0.60
N LEU A 60 -5.80 -8.04 0.08
CA LEU A 60 -7.12 -7.42 0.16
C LEU A 60 -8.18 -8.30 -0.52
N ASN A 61 -7.90 -8.82 -1.72
CA ASN A 61 -8.79 -9.77 -2.38
C ASN A 61 -9.02 -11.05 -1.55
N ARG A 62 -7.99 -11.51 -0.82
CA ARG A 62 -8.11 -12.65 0.12
C ARG A 62 -9.05 -12.33 1.30
N ILE A 63 -8.97 -11.13 1.89
CA ILE A 63 -9.93 -10.69 2.91
C ILE A 63 -11.35 -10.68 2.36
N LEU A 64 -11.55 -10.20 1.13
CA LEU A 64 -12.87 -10.20 0.49
C LEU A 64 -13.44 -11.62 0.30
N ASN A 65 -12.58 -12.61 0.08
CA ASN A 65 -13.01 -14.02 0.06
C ASN A 65 -13.46 -14.49 1.45
N PHE A 66 -12.73 -14.15 2.51
CA PHE A 66 -13.13 -14.50 3.88
C PHE A 66 -14.44 -13.83 4.28
N ILE A 67 -14.66 -12.57 3.91
CA ILE A 67 -15.95 -11.88 4.13
C ILE A 67 -17.09 -12.60 3.41
N LYS A 68 -16.86 -13.07 2.17
CA LYS A 68 -17.86 -13.84 1.43
C LYS A 68 -18.18 -15.19 2.08
N GLY A 69 -17.22 -15.79 2.77
CA GLY A 69 -17.36 -17.03 3.54
C GLY A 69 -17.84 -16.85 4.98
N ALA A 70 -18.25 -15.65 5.39
CA ALA A 70 -18.63 -15.32 6.78
C ALA A 70 -17.50 -15.52 7.83
N GLU A 71 -16.24 -15.59 7.39
CA GLU A 71 -15.05 -15.72 8.24
C GLU A 71 -14.31 -14.37 8.44
N ALA A 72 -15.04 -13.24 8.36
CA ALA A 72 -14.46 -11.90 8.42
C ALA A 72 -13.70 -11.62 9.73
N PHE A 73 -14.27 -12.03 10.87
CA PHE A 73 -13.65 -11.91 12.21
C PHE A 73 -13.14 -13.28 12.64
N SER A 74 -12.10 -13.75 11.96
CA SER A 74 -11.41 -15.01 12.28
C SER A 74 -9.92 -14.77 12.43
N VAL A 75 -9.25 -15.66 13.17
CA VAL A 75 -7.79 -15.64 13.32
C VAL A 75 -7.08 -15.67 11.96
N LYS A 76 -7.66 -16.37 10.96
CA LYS A 76 -7.15 -16.41 9.59
C LYS A 76 -7.20 -15.04 8.92
N THR A 77 -8.31 -14.32 9.06
CA THR A 77 -8.45 -12.96 8.51
C THR A 77 -7.55 -11.97 9.24
N LEU A 78 -7.46 -12.04 10.57
CA LEU A 78 -6.56 -11.19 11.36
C LEU A 78 -5.10 -11.35 10.93
N LYS A 79 -4.65 -12.59 10.66
CA LYS A 79 -3.31 -12.85 10.13
C LYS A 79 -3.06 -12.16 8.78
N VAL A 80 -4.07 -12.11 7.91
CA VAL A 80 -3.98 -11.39 6.62
C VAL A 80 -3.95 -9.88 6.81
N VAL A 81 -4.75 -9.33 7.73
CA VAL A 81 -4.72 -7.89 8.09
C VAL A 81 -3.33 -7.50 8.61
N SER A 82 -2.75 -8.32 9.50
CA SER A 82 -1.39 -8.12 10.01
C SER A 82 -0.32 -8.13 8.91
N GLN A 83 -0.47 -9.02 7.93
CA GLN A 83 0.42 -9.05 6.75
C GLN A 83 0.29 -7.78 5.90
N ILE A 84 -0.93 -7.28 5.70
CA ILE A 84 -1.15 -6.01 4.99
C ILE A 84 -0.46 -4.86 5.72
N LYS A 85 -0.63 -4.75 7.04
CA LYS A 85 0.05 -3.71 7.84
C LYS A 85 1.56 -3.73 7.61
N LYS A 86 2.19 -4.91 7.70
CA LYS A 86 3.65 -5.07 7.50
C LYS A 86 4.08 -4.66 6.09
N LEU A 87 3.30 -4.98 5.07
CA LEU A 87 3.60 -4.55 3.70
C LEU A 87 3.46 -3.04 3.52
N ILE A 88 2.43 -2.42 4.11
CA ILE A 88 2.26 -0.96 4.04
C ILE A 88 3.43 -0.26 4.74
N LEU A 89 3.92 -0.78 5.88
CA LEU A 89 5.14 -0.28 6.51
C LEU A 89 6.35 -0.35 5.58
N LEU A 90 6.51 -1.48 4.89
CA LEU A 90 7.61 -1.68 3.94
C LEU A 90 7.51 -0.69 2.78
N VAL A 91 6.31 -0.46 2.24
CA VAL A 91 6.06 0.58 1.23
C VAL A 91 6.47 1.95 1.76
N SER A 92 6.11 2.31 2.99
CA SER A 92 6.51 3.59 3.60
C SER A 92 8.02 3.76 3.65
N ILE A 93 8.75 2.72 4.08
CA ILE A 93 10.22 2.73 4.14
C ILE A 93 10.82 2.89 2.74
N VAL A 94 10.33 2.13 1.76
CA VAL A 94 10.80 2.20 0.37
C VAL A 94 10.51 3.58 -0.24
N PHE A 95 9.37 4.18 0.09
CA PHE A 95 8.98 5.51 -0.41
C PHE A 95 9.93 6.61 0.05
N VAL A 96 10.57 6.49 1.22
CA VAL A 96 11.62 7.45 1.65
C VAL A 96 12.76 7.54 0.61
N GLY A 97 13.02 6.45 -0.11
CA GLY A 97 14.04 6.39 -1.16
C GLY A 97 13.82 7.35 -2.34
N ILE A 98 12.63 7.96 -2.48
CA ILE A 98 12.36 8.97 -3.52
C ILE A 98 12.91 10.36 -3.15
N LEU A 99 13.17 10.64 -1.87
CA LEU A 99 13.56 11.97 -1.40
C LEU A 99 14.83 12.53 -2.04
N PRO A 100 15.91 11.74 -2.29
CA PRO A 100 17.09 12.25 -2.96
C PRO A 100 16.81 12.82 -4.36
N PHE A 101 15.81 12.28 -5.08
CA PHE A 101 15.38 12.83 -6.36
C PHE A 101 14.72 14.20 -6.18
N PHE A 102 13.78 14.33 -5.24
CA PHE A 102 13.11 15.61 -4.94
C PHE A 102 14.11 16.67 -4.46
N TYR A 103 15.07 16.29 -3.63
CA TYR A 103 16.16 17.17 -3.19
C TYR A 103 16.97 17.69 -4.38
N ARG A 104 17.40 16.80 -5.29
CA ARG A 104 18.15 17.19 -6.49
C ARG A 104 17.36 18.15 -7.38
N VAL A 105 16.05 17.93 -7.54
CA VAL A 105 15.20 18.82 -8.33
C VAL A 105 15.03 20.18 -7.65
N ALA A 106 14.80 20.19 -6.33
CA ALA A 106 14.69 21.42 -5.55
C ALA A 106 15.95 22.28 -5.65
N ASP A 107 17.12 21.66 -5.53
CA ASP A 107 18.43 22.34 -5.63
C ASP A 107 18.68 22.87 -7.06
N ARG A 108 18.42 22.07 -8.09
CA ARG A 108 18.63 22.48 -9.50
C ARG A 108 17.71 23.60 -9.98
N GLN A 109 16.50 23.67 -9.46
CA GLN A 109 15.51 24.67 -9.87
C GLN A 109 15.44 25.86 -8.90
N ASP A 110 16.31 25.91 -7.87
CA ASP A 110 16.27 26.89 -6.79
C ASP A 110 14.85 27.00 -6.17
N ALA A 111 14.19 25.84 -6.04
CA ALA A 111 12.78 25.72 -5.70
C ALA A 111 12.61 24.83 -4.45
N PRO A 112 12.86 25.36 -3.24
CA PRO A 112 12.81 24.57 -2.01
C PRO A 112 11.43 23.95 -1.74
N GLY A 113 10.35 24.54 -2.29
CA GLY A 113 8.99 24.00 -2.20
C GLY A 113 8.82 22.60 -2.82
N VAL A 114 9.67 22.20 -3.77
CA VAL A 114 9.65 20.85 -4.36
C VAL A 114 9.96 19.78 -3.30
N MET A 115 10.80 20.10 -2.31
CA MET A 115 11.08 19.17 -1.21
C MET A 115 9.85 18.91 -0.34
N VAL A 116 9.01 19.93 -0.12
CA VAL A 116 7.75 19.79 0.62
C VAL A 116 6.81 18.83 -0.09
N ILE A 117 6.77 18.87 -1.43
CA ILE A 117 6.01 17.91 -2.24
C ILE A 117 6.54 16.49 -2.02
N GLY A 118 7.86 16.29 -2.06
CA GLY A 118 8.47 14.99 -1.79
C GLY A 118 8.12 14.43 -0.41
N LEU A 119 8.14 15.27 0.62
CA LEU A 119 7.75 14.90 1.98
C LEU A 119 6.26 14.56 2.09
N ALA A 120 5.39 15.28 1.37
CA ALA A 120 3.96 14.96 1.30
C ALA A 120 3.73 13.56 0.69
N PHE A 121 4.47 13.19 -0.37
CA PHE A 121 4.39 11.85 -0.97
C PHE A 121 4.81 10.75 0.00
N VAL A 122 5.90 10.94 0.75
CA VAL A 122 6.35 9.97 1.76
C VAL A 122 5.35 9.81 2.91
N SER A 123 4.61 10.87 3.23
CA SER A 123 3.63 10.85 4.32
C SER A 123 2.41 9.96 4.03
N ILE A 124 2.01 9.82 2.75
CA ILE A 124 0.82 9.06 2.34
C ILE A 124 0.85 7.59 2.81
N PRO A 125 1.86 6.77 2.45
CA PRO A 125 1.91 5.36 2.89
C PRO A 125 2.11 5.25 4.40
N PHE A 126 2.79 6.21 5.03
CA PHE A 126 2.98 6.23 6.47
C PHE A 126 1.65 6.46 7.21
N THR A 127 0.83 7.42 6.78
CA THR A 127 -0.53 7.61 7.32
C THR A 127 -1.38 6.36 7.11
N ALA A 128 -1.29 5.72 5.95
CA ALA A 128 -2.01 4.46 5.69
C ALA A 128 -1.56 3.32 6.63
N PHE A 129 -0.26 3.27 6.99
CA PHE A 129 0.26 2.31 7.96
C PHE A 129 -0.35 2.51 9.34
N ILE A 130 -0.35 3.75 9.85
CA ILE A 130 -0.94 4.10 11.16
C ILE A 130 -2.43 3.75 11.17
N PHE A 131 -3.16 4.11 10.12
CA PHE A 131 -4.57 3.75 9.99
C PHE A 131 -4.78 2.23 10.01
N THR A 132 -3.96 1.49 9.27
CA THR A 132 -4.06 0.02 9.21
C THR A 132 -3.72 -0.62 10.57
N GLN A 133 -2.83 -0.02 11.35
CA GLN A 133 -2.53 -0.47 12.71
C GLN A 133 -3.75 -0.37 13.62
N ILE A 134 -4.50 0.74 13.55
CA ILE A 134 -5.77 0.90 14.27
C ILE A 134 -6.78 -0.16 13.81
N VAL A 135 -6.91 -0.38 12.50
CA VAL A 135 -7.82 -1.40 11.95
C VAL A 135 -7.45 -2.81 12.41
N GLU A 136 -6.16 -3.16 12.48
CA GLU A 136 -5.71 -4.47 12.98
C GLU A 136 -6.11 -4.68 14.44
N GLU A 137 -5.97 -3.67 15.29
CA GLU A 137 -6.36 -3.73 16.70
C GLU A 137 -7.87 -3.90 16.87
N LEU A 138 -8.67 -3.14 16.11
CA LEU A 138 -10.13 -3.32 16.08
C LEU A 138 -10.54 -4.73 15.62
N PHE A 139 -9.87 -5.26 14.59
CA PHE A 139 -10.10 -6.63 14.12
C PHE A 139 -9.72 -7.68 15.16
N LYS A 140 -8.65 -7.44 15.91
CA LYS A 140 -8.23 -8.33 17.00
C LYS A 140 -9.28 -8.38 18.09
N SER A 141 -9.69 -7.23 18.63
CA SER A 141 -10.74 -7.17 19.66
C SER A 141 -12.06 -7.80 19.19
N ALA A 142 -12.48 -7.54 17.95
CA ALA A 142 -13.69 -8.15 17.41
C ALA A 142 -13.58 -9.69 17.24
N THR A 143 -12.37 -10.20 16.96
CA THR A 143 -12.14 -11.65 16.85
C THR A 143 -12.17 -12.32 18.22
N GLU A 144 -11.58 -11.69 19.25
CA GLU A 144 -11.59 -12.18 20.64
C GLU A 144 -13.03 -12.23 21.21
N LEU A 145 -13.82 -11.17 21.01
CA LEU A 145 -15.23 -11.14 21.43
C LEU A 145 -16.06 -12.26 20.77
N LYS A 146 -15.79 -12.56 19.49
CA LYS A 146 -16.48 -13.64 18.79
C LYS A 146 -16.09 -15.02 19.34
N SER A 147 -14.81 -15.25 19.65
CA SER A 147 -14.37 -16.54 20.20
C SER A 147 -14.94 -16.79 21.59
N ASP A 148 -15.00 -15.77 22.44
CA ASP A 148 -15.55 -15.92 23.79
C ASP A 148 -17.05 -16.24 23.77
N SER A 149 -17.79 -15.62 22.84
CA SER A 149 -19.20 -15.93 22.62
C SER A 149 -19.43 -17.36 22.13
N GLU A 150 -18.51 -17.95 21.35
CA GLU A 150 -18.62 -19.34 20.89
C GLU A 150 -18.29 -20.36 22.01
N LEU A 151 -17.50 -19.96 23.02
CA LEU A 151 -17.11 -20.82 24.16
C LEU A 151 -18.13 -20.86 25.31
N THR A 152 -19.05 -19.90 25.37
CA THR A 152 -20.01 -19.75 26.49
C THR A 152 -21.39 -20.40 26.19
N ILE A 153 -21.55 -21.01 25.01
CA ILE A 153 -22.78 -21.71 24.58
C ILE A 153 -22.69 -23.20 24.90
#